data_AF-A0A7W9HHS9-F1
#
_entry.id   AF-A0A7W9HHS9-F1
#
_cell.length_a   1.000
_cell.length_b   1.000
_cell.length_c   1.000
_cell.angle_alpha   90.00
_cell.angle_beta   90.00
_cell.angle_gamma   90.00
#
_symmetry.space_group_name_H-M   'P 1'
#
loop_
_entity.id
_entity.type
_entity.pdbx_description
1 polymer ?
#
loop_
_entity_poly.entity_id
_entity_poly.type
_entity_poly.pdbx_seq_one_letter_code
_entity_poly.pdbx_strand_id
1 'polypeptide(L)'
;MKLSIDELRATAAARLQTCAQIKKMIVSRLDLPIEPDWITDDQPLFGRGLELDSLDVLELYVAIEAEFGVALYDSDMSVFGSVSRLADHVNPKLAEANSLTGA
;
A
#
# COMPACT_ATOMS: atom_id res chain seq x y z
N MET A 1 21.36 -7.98 15.97
CA MET A 1 21.41 -6.50 16.07
C MET A 1 20.06 -6.08 16.62
N LYS A 2 19.99 -5.46 17.80
CA LYS A 2 18.70 -5.05 18.41
C LYS A 2 18.29 -3.71 17.80
N LEU A 3 17.12 -3.65 17.17
CA LEU A 3 16.53 -2.37 16.76
C LEU A 3 16.37 -1.46 17.99
N SER A 4 16.76 -0.20 17.86
CA SER A 4 16.50 0.83 18.86
C SER A 4 15.03 1.28 18.82
N ILE A 5 14.54 1.86 19.92
CA ILE A 5 13.17 2.39 19.99
C ILE A 5 12.94 3.48 18.94
N ASP A 6 13.97 4.27 18.64
CA ASP A 6 13.88 5.35 17.66
C ASP A 6 13.77 4.81 16.22
N GLU A 7 14.51 3.76 15.88
CA GLU A 7 14.39 3.08 14.58
C GLU A 7 13.00 2.45 14.40
N LEU A 8 12.46 1.81 15.44
CA LEU A 8 11.10 1.25 15.40
C LEU A 8 10.04 2.32 15.15
N ARG A 9 10.15 3.47 15.82
CA ARG A 9 9.25 4.61 15.62
C ARG A 9 9.38 5.20 14.22
N ALA A 10 10.61 5.35 13.73
CA ALA A 10 10.86 5.85 12.39
C ALA A 10 10.24 4.95 11.31
N THR A 11 10.40 3.63 11.42
CA THR A 11 9.78 2.67 10.51
C THR A 11 8.26 2.70 10.58
N ALA A 12 7.68 2.76 11.78
CA ALA A 12 6.23 2.86 11.95
C ALA A 12 5.67 4.15 11.32
N ALA A 13 6.34 5.29 11.53
CA ALA A 13 5.95 6.56 10.92
C ALA A 13 6.06 6.52 9.39
N ALA A 14 7.12 5.93 8.85
CA ALA A 14 7.30 5.76 7.41
C ALA A 14 6.20 4.87 6.80
N ARG A 15 5.78 3.81 7.49
CA ARG A 15 4.66 2.97 7.07
C ARG A 15 3.36 3.75 7.00
N LEU A 16 3.01 4.46 8.08
CA LEU A 16 1.78 5.26 8.14
C LEU A 16 1.75 6.33 7.03
N GLN A 17 2.89 6.98 6.77
CA GLN A 17 3.01 7.93 5.68
C GLN A 17 2.80 7.27 4.31
N THR A 18 3.44 6.13 4.07
CA THR A 18 3.32 5.38 2.80
C THR A 18 1.86 4.94 2.58
N CYS A 19 1.21 4.38 3.60
CA CYS A 19 -0.21 4.01 3.55
C CYS A 19 -1.10 5.22 3.23
N ALA A 20 -0.87 6.37 3.88
CA ALA A 20 -1.63 7.58 3.61
C ALA A 20 -1.46 8.10 2.18
N GLN A 21 -0.26 8.00 1.60
CA GLN A 21 -0.01 8.35 0.20
C GLN A 21 -0.78 7.41 -0.74
N ILE A 22 -0.70 6.10 -0.52
CA ILE A 22 -1.40 5.10 -1.33
C ILE A 22 -2.92 5.31 -1.28
N LYS A 23 -3.51 5.56 -0.10
CA LYS A 23 -4.95 5.82 0.02
C LYS A 23 -5.39 7.07 -0.76
N LYS A 24 -4.61 8.14 -0.66
CA LYS A 24 -4.86 9.38 -1.43
C LYS A 24 -4.78 9.14 -2.93
N MET A 25 -3.78 8.37 -3.37
CA MET A 25 -3.64 7.97 -4.76
C MET A 25 -4.86 7.18 -5.22
N ILE A 26 -5.29 6.15 -4.47
CA ILE A 26 -6.47 5.33 -4.81
C ILE A 26 -7.71 6.20 -4.99
N VAL A 27 -8.04 7.03 -4.00
CA VAL A 27 -9.23 7.90 -4.07
C VAL A 27 -9.13 8.88 -5.23
N SER A 28 -7.98 9.52 -5.43
CA SER A 28 -7.81 10.54 -6.47
C SER A 28 -7.77 9.97 -7.89
N ARG A 29 -7.18 8.79 -8.08
CA ARG A 29 -7.01 8.17 -9.40
C ARG A 29 -8.28 7.51 -9.89
N LEU A 30 -9.05 6.93 -8.97
CA LEU A 30 -10.29 6.23 -9.27
C LEU A 30 -11.53 7.11 -9.06
N ASP A 31 -11.35 8.40 -8.75
CA ASP A 31 -12.41 9.38 -8.49
C ASP A 31 -13.47 8.86 -7.49
N LEU A 32 -13.01 8.23 -6.40
CA LEU A 32 -13.91 7.61 -5.43
C LEU A 32 -14.61 8.70 -4.59
N PRO A 33 -15.93 8.62 -4.36
CA PRO A 33 -16.69 9.60 -3.59
C PRO A 33 -16.55 9.38 -2.06
N ILE A 34 -15.34 9.12 -1.59
CA ILE A 34 -15.02 8.85 -0.18
C ILE A 34 -13.73 9.57 0.22
N GLU A 35 -13.54 9.78 1.52
CA GLU A 35 -12.26 10.29 2.03
C GLU A 35 -11.21 9.17 2.08
N PRO A 36 -9.92 9.45 1.80
CA PRO A 36 -8.84 8.45 1.90
C PRO A 36 -8.78 7.72 3.24
N ASP A 37 -9.10 8.41 4.33
CA ASP A 37 -9.07 7.87 5.70
C ASP A 37 -10.17 6.82 5.95
N TRP A 38 -11.16 6.69 5.06
CA TRP A 38 -12.18 5.63 5.14
C TRP A 38 -11.64 4.29 4.64
N ILE A 39 -10.52 4.28 3.93
CA ILE A 39 -9.81 3.07 3.54
C ILE A 39 -8.91 2.66 4.71
N THR A 40 -9.12 1.48 5.27
CA THR A 40 -8.25 0.92 6.32
C THR A 40 -7.00 0.27 5.71
N ASP A 41 -5.93 0.13 6.50
CA ASP A 41 -4.65 -0.38 5.99
C ASP A 41 -4.71 -1.86 5.58
N ASP A 42 -5.57 -2.65 6.24
CA ASP A 42 -5.60 -4.11 6.12
C ASP A 42 -6.89 -4.66 5.47
N GLN A 43 -7.83 -3.80 5.07
CA GLN A 43 -8.98 -4.27 4.30
C GLN A 43 -8.56 -4.75 2.90
N PRO A 44 -9.28 -5.74 2.34
CA PRO A 44 -9.21 -6.05 0.92
C PRO A 44 -9.51 -4.82 0.06
N LEU A 45 -8.64 -4.52 -0.91
CA LEU A 45 -8.91 -3.46 -1.90
C LEU A 45 -9.93 -3.91 -2.96
N PHE A 46 -9.91 -5.20 -3.29
CA PHE A 46 -10.82 -5.82 -4.25
C PHE A 46 -11.86 -6.72 -3.58
N GLY A 47 -13.00 -6.88 -4.25
CA GLY A 47 -14.15 -7.62 -3.73
C GLY A 47 -15.20 -6.69 -3.11
N ARG A 48 -15.92 -7.14 -2.07
CA ARG A 48 -16.95 -6.29 -1.46
C ARG A 48 -16.30 -5.24 -0.56
N GLY A 49 -16.39 -3.99 -0.99
CA GLY A 49 -15.70 -2.84 -0.42
C GLY A 49 -15.77 -1.67 -1.39
N LEU A 50 -14.63 -1.27 -1.95
CA LEU A 50 -14.48 -0.12 -2.86
C LEU A 50 -15.13 -0.29 -4.24
N GLU A 51 -15.79 -1.43 -4.50
CA GLU A 51 -16.49 -1.75 -5.77
C GLU A 51 -15.63 -1.62 -7.04
N LEU A 52 -14.32 -1.82 -6.90
CA LEU A 52 -13.37 -1.70 -8.01
C LEU A 52 -13.55 -2.78 -9.07
N ASP A 53 -13.46 -2.39 -10.34
CA ASP A 53 -13.49 -3.28 -11.49
C ASP A 53 -12.09 -3.54 -12.08
N SER A 54 -12.02 -4.25 -13.22
CA SER A 54 -10.75 -4.58 -13.88
C SER A 54 -10.03 -3.36 -14.48
N LEU A 55 -10.75 -2.30 -14.83
CA LEU A 55 -10.16 -1.07 -15.36
C LEU A 55 -9.53 -0.27 -14.22
N ASP A 56 -10.21 -0.20 -13.08
CA ASP A 56 -9.67 0.44 -11.87
C ASP A 56 -8.36 -0.22 -11.44
N VAL A 57 -8.30 -1.55 -11.48
CA VAL A 57 -7.08 -2.31 -11.21
C VAL A 57 -5.92 -1.83 -12.09
N LEU A 58 -6.16 -1.72 -13.40
CA LEU A 58 -5.14 -1.28 -14.36
C LEU A 58 -4.68 0.17 -14.10
N GLU A 59 -5.60 1.06 -13.76
CA GLU A 59 -5.26 2.43 -13.39
C GLU A 59 -4.37 2.46 -12.13
N LEU A 60 -4.66 1.60 -11.14
CA LEU A 60 -3.80 1.48 -9.96
C LEU A 60 -2.40 0.97 -10.29
N TYR A 61 -2.25 0.01 -11.23
CA TYR A 61 -0.93 -0.41 -11.72
C TYR A 61 -0.13 0.78 -12.26
N VAL A 62 -0.74 1.58 -13.14
CA VAL A 62 -0.11 2.75 -13.76
C VAL A 62 0.21 3.83 -12.72
N ALA A 63 -0.71 4.07 -11.77
CA ALA A 63 -0.52 5.07 -10.73
C ALA A 63 0.63 4.70 -9.79
N ILE A 64 0.75 3.42 -9.40
CA ILE A 64 1.84 2.96 -8.54
C ILE A 64 3.19 3.11 -9.25
N GLU A 65 3.29 2.71 -10.52
CA GLU A 65 4.52 2.87 -11.29
C GLU A 65 4.91 4.36 -11.42
N ALA A 66 3.93 5.24 -11.67
CA ALA A 66 4.17 6.67 -11.82
C ALA A 66 4.57 7.37 -10.51
N GLU A 67 3.96 7.02 -9.38
CA GLU A 67 4.16 7.72 -8.10
C GLU A 67 5.29 7.13 -7.27
N PHE A 68 5.53 5.82 -7.37
CA PHE A 68 6.52 5.11 -6.55
C PHE A 68 7.70 4.56 -7.37
N GLY A 69 7.63 4.56 -8.70
CA GLY A 69 8.67 4.01 -9.56
C GLY A 69 8.79 2.49 -9.48
N VAL A 70 7.74 1.81 -9.03
CA VAL A 70 7.70 0.36 -8.84
C VAL A 70 6.79 -0.26 -9.89
N ALA A 71 7.37 -1.06 -10.78
CA ALA A 71 6.63 -1.81 -11.77
C ALA A 71 5.97 -3.03 -11.11
N LEU A 72 4.64 -3.03 -11.10
CA LEU A 72 3.84 -4.19 -10.72
C LEU A 72 3.50 -4.99 -11.98
N TYR A 73 3.78 -6.29 -12.00
CA TYR A 73 3.40 -7.15 -13.11
C TYR A 73 2.02 -7.78 -12.83
N ASP A 74 1.19 -7.90 -13.88
CA ASP A 74 -0.20 -8.40 -13.85
C ASP A 74 -0.36 -9.76 -13.13
N SER A 75 0.70 -10.58 -13.12
CA SER A 75 0.72 -11.88 -12.44
C SER A 75 0.69 -11.81 -10.90
N ASP A 76 0.93 -10.63 -10.30
CA ASP A 76 1.02 -10.48 -8.84
C ASP A 76 -0.12 -9.62 -8.25
N MET A 77 -1.35 -10.06 -8.50
CA MET A 77 -2.56 -9.49 -7.86
C MET A 77 -2.52 -9.58 -6.32
N SER A 78 -1.63 -10.41 -5.75
CA SER A 78 -1.50 -10.57 -4.30
C SER A 78 -1.01 -9.30 -3.60
N VAL A 79 -0.29 -8.44 -4.34
CA VAL A 79 0.21 -7.14 -3.85
C VAL A 79 -0.95 -6.19 -3.52
N PHE A 80 -2.06 -6.27 -4.26
CA PHE A 80 -3.28 -5.49 -4.01
C PHE A 80 -4.19 -6.08 -2.92
N GLY A 81 -3.70 -7.05 -2.14
CA GLY A 81 -4.47 -7.63 -1.05
C GLY A 81 -4.88 -6.61 0.03
N SER A 82 -4.09 -5.54 0.23
CA SER A 82 -4.41 -4.40 1.11
C SER A 82 -3.46 -3.23 0.89
N VAL A 83 -3.75 -2.05 1.47
CA VAL A 83 -2.83 -0.89 1.44
C VAL A 83 -1.52 -1.22 2.16
N SER A 84 -1.57 -1.94 3.28
CA SER A 84 -0.41 -2.45 4.00
C SER A 84 0.54 -3.24 3.10
N ARG A 85 -0.01 -4.14 2.28
CA ARG A 85 0.78 -4.97 1.36
C ARG A 85 1.40 -4.15 0.24
N LEU A 86 0.65 -3.19 -0.31
CA LEU A 86 1.20 -2.23 -1.26
C LEU A 86 2.33 -1.42 -0.64
N ALA A 87 2.18 -0.93 0.59
CA ALA A 87 3.20 -0.17 1.29
C ALA A 87 4.50 -0.98 1.48
N ASP A 88 4.38 -2.26 1.84
CA ASP A 88 5.52 -3.17 1.94
C ASP A 88 6.22 -3.38 0.59
N HIS A 89 5.44 -3.43 -0.49
CA HIS A 89 5.97 -3.66 -1.84
C HIS A 89 6.65 -2.41 -2.43
N VAL A 90 6.04 -1.24 -2.28
CA VAL A 90 6.55 0.01 -2.86
C VAL A 90 7.68 0.65 -2.04
N ASN A 91 7.81 0.25 -0.77
CA ASN A 91 8.86 0.72 0.11
C ASN A 91 9.60 -0.47 0.75
N PRO A 92 10.66 -0.99 0.08
CA PRO A 92 11.40 -2.18 0.54
C PRO A 92 11.97 -2.07 1.95
N LYS A 93 12.26 -0.83 2.41
CA LYS A 93 12.73 -0.59 3.78
C LYS A 93 11.69 -0.97 4.84
N LEU A 94 10.40 -1.00 4.49
CA LEU A 94 9.32 -1.48 5.35
C LEU A 94 9.27 -3.02 5.39
N ALA A 95 9.53 -3.68 4.26
CA ALA A 95 9.53 -5.15 4.16
C ALA A 95 10.67 -5.81 4.96
N GLU A 96 11.86 -5.19 4.98
CA GLU A 96 13.02 -5.66 5.75
C GLU A 96 12.74 -5.68 7.27
N ALA A 97 11.99 -4.71 7.78
CA ALA A 97 11.61 -4.64 9.19
C ALA A 97 10.63 -5.75 9.60
N ASN A 98 9.76 -6.19 8.69
CA ASN A 98 8.75 -7.22 8.97
C ASN A 98 9.36 -8.63 9.02
N SER A 99 10.42 -8.87 8.24
CA SER A 99 11.14 -10.16 8.16
C SER A 99 11.92 -10.50 9.44
N LEU A 100 12.13 -9.53 10.33
CA LEU A 100 12.82 -9.70 11.62
C LEU A 100 11.86 -9.92 12.80
N THR A 101 10.54 -9.79 12.57
CA THR A 101 9.50 -9.95 13.60
C THR A 101 8.69 -11.24 13.42
N GLY A 102 8.93 -11.98 12.32
CA GLY A 102 8.35 -13.29 12.03
C GLY A 102 9.35 -14.43 12.20
N ALA A 103 9.74 -14.73 13.45
CA ALA A 103 10.36 -15.99 13.86
C ALA A 103 9.99 -16.29 15.33
#